data_AF-A0A2N5GQ47-F1
#
_entry.id   AF-A0A2N5GQ47-F1
#
_cell.length_a   1.000
_cell.length_b   1.000
_cell.length_c   1.000
_cell.angle_alpha   90.00
_cell.angle_beta   90.00
_cell.angle_gamma   90.00
#
_symmetry.space_group_name_H-M   'P 1'
#
loop_
_entity.id
_entity.type
_entity.pdbx_description
1 polymer ?
#
loop_
_entity_poly.entity_id
_entity_poly.type
_entity_poly.pdbx_seq_one_letter_code
_entity_poly.pdbx_strand_id
1 'polypeptide(L)'
;MALNFHFGKARTVNLTIKDHIIRFVELKQANPPVPARTGARFLPPGIVKDGKIIDPETLETIMEECVANWKISRKQVRFLVPDPFVVIRKTSIPPDIKDDEIRGYLYMELGTSIHLPFEEAVFDFYPLSGKDSEKKELLLFAAPEEIVKEYVDLLERARLKPNAADISCLALYRLYHQFDFIANNDILMFESSICWRNLFPPKTCKRIH
;
A
#
# COMPACT_ATOMS: atom_id res chain seq x y z
N MET A 1 -17.06 -20.52 37.48
CA MET A 1 -15.83 -19.94 36.91
C MET A 1 -16.08 -19.64 35.45
N ALA A 2 -16.29 -18.38 35.10
CA ALA A 2 -16.50 -17.95 33.72
C ALA A 2 -15.13 -17.92 33.00
N LEU A 3 -14.99 -18.72 31.95
CA LEU A 3 -13.86 -18.62 31.03
C LEU A 3 -13.99 -17.31 30.23
N ASN A 4 -13.27 -16.28 30.67
CA ASN A 4 -13.07 -15.07 29.87
C ASN A 4 -12.14 -15.39 28.70
N PHE A 5 -12.72 -15.78 27.56
CA PHE A 5 -12.05 -15.76 26.28
C PHE A 5 -11.75 -14.30 25.92
N HIS A 6 -10.53 -13.84 26.19
CA HIS A 6 -10.01 -12.61 25.64
C HIS A 6 -9.90 -12.76 24.11
N PHE A 7 -10.95 -12.38 23.38
CA PHE A 7 -10.87 -12.13 21.95
C PHE A 7 -9.92 -10.96 21.73
N GLY A 8 -8.63 -11.27 21.50
CA GLY A 8 -7.64 -10.27 21.12
C GLY A 8 -8.12 -9.48 19.91
N LYS A 9 -7.82 -8.17 19.88
CA LYS A 9 -8.12 -7.27 18.76
C LYS A 9 -7.78 -7.95 17.44
N ALA A 10 -8.77 -8.07 16.54
CA ALA A 10 -8.58 -8.70 15.24
C ALA A 10 -7.44 -8.00 14.50
N ARG A 11 -6.35 -8.74 14.25
CA ARG A 11 -5.15 -8.21 13.62
C ARG A 11 -5.37 -8.08 12.12
N THR A 12 -5.08 -6.90 11.60
CA THR A 12 -5.10 -6.60 10.17
C THR A 12 -3.95 -7.32 9.48
N VAL A 13 -4.23 -7.90 8.31
CA VAL A 13 -3.22 -8.52 7.44
C VAL A 13 -2.84 -7.50 6.38
N ASN A 14 -1.54 -7.33 6.15
CA ASN A 14 -1.04 -6.46 5.09
C ASN A 14 -0.57 -7.34 3.93
N LEU A 15 -1.07 -7.09 2.73
CA LEU A 15 -0.81 -7.85 1.53
C LEU A 15 -0.02 -7.02 0.52
N THR A 16 0.85 -7.70 -0.22
CA THR A 16 1.54 -7.13 -1.37
C THR A 16 1.46 -8.13 -2.50
N ILE A 17 0.84 -7.73 -3.61
CA ILE A 17 0.73 -8.54 -4.82
C ILE A 17 1.63 -7.89 -5.87
N LYS A 18 2.60 -8.66 -6.37
CA LYS A 18 3.50 -8.28 -7.46
C LYS A 18 3.40 -9.35 -8.54
N ASP A 19 3.88 -9.04 -9.74
CA ASP A 19 3.86 -9.90 -10.92
C ASP A 19 4.33 -11.34 -10.68
N HIS A 20 5.29 -11.52 -9.78
CA HIS A 20 5.93 -12.81 -9.52
C HIS A 20 5.61 -13.38 -8.13
N ILE A 21 4.94 -12.64 -7.25
CA ILE A 21 4.77 -13.07 -5.85
C ILE A 21 3.66 -12.34 -5.11
N ILE A 22 2.92 -13.09 -4.29
CA ILE A 22 2.03 -12.56 -3.25
C ILE A 22 2.74 -12.71 -1.91
N ARG A 23 2.78 -11.64 -1.11
CA ARG A 23 3.30 -11.65 0.26
C ARG A 23 2.24 -11.18 1.24
N PHE A 24 2.28 -11.72 2.45
CA PHE A 24 1.51 -11.18 3.57
C PHE A 24 2.37 -10.98 4.82
N VAL A 25 1.98 -10.00 5.63
CA VAL A 25 2.50 -9.82 6.99
C VAL A 25 1.38 -9.43 7.95
N GLU A 26 1.34 -10.11 9.09
CA GLU A 26 0.49 -9.79 10.23
C GLU A 26 1.41 -9.33 11.36
N LEU A 27 1.19 -8.13 11.90
CA LEU A 27 2.01 -7.58 12.97
C LEU A 27 1.51 -8.04 14.35
N LYS A 28 2.45 -8.30 15.26
CA LYS A 28 2.15 -8.49 16.70
C LYS A 28 1.90 -7.15 17.37
N GLN A 29 2.66 -6.15 16.95
CA GLN A 29 2.72 -4.78 17.49
C GLN A 29 3.03 -3.84 16.34
N ALA A 30 2.38 -2.67 16.32
CA ALA A 30 2.56 -1.67 15.26
C ALA A 30 3.70 -0.69 15.52
N ASN A 31 4.05 -0.42 16.78
CA ASN A 31 5.13 0.49 17.14
C ASN A 31 5.93 -0.02 18.36
N PRO A 32 7.21 -0.44 18.20
CA PRO A 32 7.86 -0.66 16.92
C PRO A 32 7.17 -1.80 16.15
N PRO A 33 7.26 -1.82 14.81
CA PRO A 33 6.60 -2.84 14.00
C PRO A 33 7.30 -4.19 14.19
N VAL A 34 6.60 -5.14 14.80
CA VAL A 34 7.10 -6.51 15.03
C VAL A 34 6.24 -7.51 14.26
N PRO A 35 6.78 -8.24 13.26
CA PRO A 35 6.01 -9.23 12.53
C PRO A 35 5.66 -10.43 13.43
N ALA A 36 4.39 -10.81 13.45
CA ALA A 36 3.91 -12.03 14.11
C ALA A 36 3.91 -13.21 13.14
N ARG A 37 3.43 -12.98 11.91
CA ARG A 37 3.26 -14.00 10.88
C ARG A 37 3.59 -13.38 9.53
N THR A 38 4.26 -14.15 8.70
CA THR A 38 4.59 -13.79 7.33
C THR A 38 4.34 -14.97 6.42
N GLY A 39 4.18 -14.71 5.14
CA GLY A 39 4.12 -15.75 4.12
C GLY A 39 4.32 -15.17 2.73
N ALA A 40 4.71 -16.04 1.82
CA ALA A 40 4.94 -15.69 0.44
C ALA A 40 4.54 -16.85 -0.47
N ARG A 41 3.95 -16.54 -1.62
CA ARG A 41 3.61 -17.49 -2.68
C ARG A 41 4.05 -16.92 -4.02
N PHE A 42 4.96 -17.61 -4.69
CA PHE A 42 5.35 -17.25 -6.05
C PHE A 42 4.19 -17.45 -7.01
N LEU A 43 4.07 -16.52 -7.96
CA LEU A 43 3.10 -16.56 -9.04
C LEU A 43 3.76 -17.13 -10.30
N PRO A 44 3.07 -18.01 -11.02
CA PRO A 44 3.41 -18.31 -12.41
C PRO A 44 3.49 -17.02 -13.26
N PRO A 45 4.42 -16.96 -14.24
CA PRO A 45 4.54 -15.81 -15.12
C PRO A 45 3.27 -15.62 -15.95
N GLY A 46 2.91 -14.37 -16.21
CA GLY A 46 1.78 -14.01 -17.08
C GLY A 46 0.43 -13.89 -16.39
N ILE A 47 0.32 -14.21 -15.10
CA ILE A 47 -0.92 -13.99 -14.33
C ILE A 47 -1.13 -12.52 -14.00
N VAL A 48 -0.06 -11.85 -13.55
CA VAL A 48 -0.01 -10.42 -13.32
C VAL A 48 1.18 -9.87 -14.10
N LYS A 49 0.96 -8.77 -14.83
CA LYS A 49 1.99 -8.12 -15.63
C LYS A 49 1.92 -6.62 -15.49
N ASP A 50 3.03 -6.01 -15.08
CA ASP A 50 3.16 -4.58 -14.82
C ASP A 50 2.05 -4.08 -13.86
N GLY A 51 1.70 -4.91 -12.87
CA GLY A 51 0.60 -4.63 -11.94
C GLY A 51 -0.82 -4.79 -12.49
N LYS A 52 -1.02 -5.18 -13.74
CA LYS A 52 -2.35 -5.53 -14.28
C LYS A 52 -2.63 -7.02 -14.08
N ILE A 53 -3.87 -7.35 -13.71
CA ILE A 53 -4.33 -8.73 -13.63
C ILE A 53 -4.67 -9.20 -15.05
N ILE A 54 -3.92 -10.16 -15.57
CA ILE A 54 -4.09 -10.70 -16.93
C ILE A 54 -4.95 -11.95 -16.91
N ASP A 55 -4.75 -12.82 -15.91
CA ASP A 55 -5.53 -14.05 -15.70
C ASP A 55 -6.21 -14.00 -14.32
N PRO A 56 -7.39 -13.38 -14.22
CA PRO A 56 -8.09 -13.20 -12.95
C PRO A 56 -8.56 -14.53 -12.33
N GLU A 57 -8.95 -15.51 -13.14
CA GLU A 57 -9.46 -16.81 -12.66
C GLU A 57 -8.35 -17.60 -11.96
N THR A 58 -7.17 -17.67 -12.59
CA THR A 58 -6.01 -18.35 -12.00
C THR A 58 -5.53 -17.59 -10.77
N LEU A 59 -5.51 -16.25 -10.80
CA LEU A 59 -5.11 -15.44 -9.65
C LEU A 59 -6.05 -15.60 -8.46
N GLU A 60 -7.37 -15.66 -8.71
CA GLU A 60 -8.40 -15.90 -7.70
C GLU A 60 -8.17 -17.25 -7.02
N THR A 61 -7.98 -18.32 -7.81
CA THR A 61 -7.68 -19.67 -7.29
C THR A 61 -6.42 -19.67 -6.41
N ILE A 62 -5.34 -19.04 -6.88
CA ILE A 62 -4.09 -18.94 -6.10
C ILE A 62 -4.31 -18.13 -4.82
N MET A 63 -5.10 -17.05 -4.87
CA MET A 63 -5.41 -16.24 -3.70
C MET A 63 -6.23 -17.03 -2.69
N GLU A 64 -7.23 -17.80 -3.11
CA GLU A 64 -8.01 -18.69 -2.24
C GLU A 64 -7.13 -19.72 -1.54
N GLU A 65 -6.22 -20.37 -2.28
CA GLU A 65 -5.22 -21.28 -1.70
C GLU A 65 -4.35 -20.57 -0.65
N CYS A 66 -3.87 -19.36 -0.97
CA CYS A 66 -3.09 -18.55 -0.03
C CYS A 66 -3.90 -18.22 1.23
N VAL A 67 -5.15 -17.81 1.08
CA VAL A 67 -6.04 -17.45 2.20
C VAL A 67 -6.30 -18.66 3.10
N ALA A 68 -6.51 -19.84 2.52
CA ALA A 68 -6.70 -21.10 3.25
C ALA A 68 -5.42 -21.52 3.97
N ASN A 69 -4.29 -21.60 3.25
CA ASN A 69 -2.99 -22.01 3.79
C ASN A 69 -2.50 -21.07 4.89
N TRP A 70 -2.68 -19.75 4.70
CA TRP A 70 -2.32 -18.75 5.68
C TRP A 70 -3.39 -18.55 6.75
N LYS A 71 -4.54 -19.23 6.71
CA LYS A 71 -5.60 -19.13 7.72
C LYS A 71 -6.01 -17.67 8.00
N ILE A 72 -6.16 -16.88 6.94
CA ILE A 72 -6.51 -15.45 7.00
C ILE A 72 -7.93 -15.15 6.47
N SER A 73 -8.74 -16.17 6.22
CA SER A 73 -10.12 -15.98 5.76
C SER A 73 -10.91 -15.03 6.67
N ARG A 74 -11.69 -14.14 6.07
CA ARG A 74 -12.53 -13.10 6.69
C ARG A 74 -11.78 -12.04 7.49
N LYS A 75 -10.44 -12.03 7.47
CA LYS A 75 -9.65 -10.97 8.12
C LYS A 75 -9.74 -9.68 7.31
N GLN A 76 -9.61 -8.56 8.04
CA GLN A 76 -9.40 -7.26 7.40
C GLN A 76 -8.02 -7.22 6.75
N VAL A 77 -7.97 -6.75 5.51
CA VAL A 77 -6.74 -6.65 4.74
C VAL A 77 -6.48 -5.24 4.25
N ARG A 78 -5.22 -4.82 4.39
CA ARG A 78 -4.67 -3.66 3.68
C ARG A 78 -3.79 -4.18 2.56
N PHE A 79 -3.84 -3.56 1.40
CA PHE A 79 -3.01 -3.96 0.27
C PHE A 79 -2.34 -2.74 -0.34
N LEU A 80 -1.29 -3.00 -1.13
CA LEU A 80 -0.61 -1.97 -1.90
C LEU A 80 -1.20 -1.90 -3.30
N VAL A 81 -1.58 -0.71 -3.74
CA VAL A 81 -1.87 -0.43 -5.14
C VAL A 81 -0.60 -0.67 -5.97
N PRO A 82 -0.69 -1.26 -7.17
CA PRO A 82 0.50 -1.48 -7.98
C PRO A 82 1.16 -0.16 -8.37
N ASP A 83 2.45 -0.04 -8.02
CA ASP A 83 3.25 1.18 -8.17
C ASP A 83 3.21 1.81 -9.58
N PRO A 84 3.20 1.06 -10.70
CA PRO A 84 3.15 1.65 -12.04
C PRO A 84 1.93 2.54 -12.32
N PHE A 85 0.84 2.38 -11.56
CA PHE A 85 -0.40 3.15 -11.75
C PHE A 85 -0.54 4.33 -10.80
N VAL A 86 0.37 4.48 -9.82
CA VAL A 86 0.28 5.53 -8.82
C VAL A 86 0.92 6.81 -9.33
N VAL A 87 0.14 7.88 -9.38
CA VAL A 87 0.60 9.24 -9.66
C VAL A 87 0.75 9.99 -8.36
N ILE A 88 1.92 10.61 -8.15
CA ILE A 88 2.21 11.45 -6.99
C ILE A 88 2.58 12.84 -7.51
N ARG A 89 1.84 13.87 -7.09
CA ARG A 89 2.03 15.23 -7.59
C ARG A 89 1.87 16.27 -6.49
N LYS A 90 2.75 17.26 -6.46
CA LYS A 90 2.57 18.47 -5.66
C LYS A 90 1.53 19.37 -6.32
N THR A 91 0.50 19.74 -5.57
CA THR A 91 -0.61 20.59 -6.02
C THR A 91 -0.82 21.71 -5.00
N SER A 92 -1.25 22.88 -5.48
CA SER A 92 -1.56 24.03 -4.62
C SER A 92 -3.04 24.36 -4.72
N ILE A 93 -3.67 24.63 -3.58
CA ILE A 93 -5.07 25.05 -3.49
C ILE A 93 -5.16 26.43 -2.83
N PRO A 94 -6.29 27.14 -2.99
CA PRO A 94 -6.52 28.41 -2.30
C PRO A 94 -6.39 28.26 -0.76
N PRO A 95 -5.84 29.27 -0.06
CA PRO A 95 -5.51 29.18 1.36
C PRO A 95 -6.73 29.23 2.28
N ASP A 96 -7.86 29.75 1.77
CA ASP A 96 -9.15 29.89 2.44
C ASP A 96 -9.95 28.57 2.51
N ILE A 97 -9.55 27.55 1.74
CA ILE A 97 -10.16 26.21 1.81
C ILE A 97 -9.79 25.55 3.16
N LYS A 98 -10.81 25.22 3.94
CA LYS A 98 -10.65 24.53 5.23
C LYS A 98 -10.24 23.09 5.04
N ASP A 99 -9.56 22.53 6.03
CA ASP A 99 -8.97 21.18 5.94
C ASP A 99 -10.00 20.07 5.68
N ASP A 100 -11.21 20.21 6.21
CA ASP A 100 -12.34 19.31 5.99
C ASP A 100 -13.00 19.45 4.60
N GLU A 101 -12.80 20.59 3.93
CA GLU A 101 -13.33 20.89 2.61
C GLU A 101 -12.37 20.48 1.48
N ILE A 102 -11.07 20.28 1.78
CA ILE A 102 -10.02 19.97 0.79
C ILE A 102 -10.40 18.78 -0.12
N ARG A 103 -10.95 17.70 0.44
CA ARG A 103 -11.32 16.51 -0.34
C ARG A 103 -12.38 16.85 -1.40
N GLY A 104 -13.40 17.63 -1.02
CA GLY A 104 -14.46 18.06 -1.93
C GLY A 104 -13.92 19.01 -3.01
N TYR A 105 -13.04 19.95 -2.62
CA TYR A 105 -12.38 20.84 -3.55
C TYR A 105 -11.55 20.07 -4.59
N LEU A 106 -10.69 19.14 -4.15
CA LEU A 106 -9.90 18.31 -5.05
C LEU A 106 -10.78 17.48 -5.99
N TYR A 107 -11.90 16.94 -5.49
CA TYR A 107 -12.84 16.19 -6.32
C TYR A 107 -13.40 17.02 -7.48
N MET A 108 -13.71 18.31 -7.25
CA MET A 108 -14.21 19.21 -8.28
C MET A 108 -13.13 19.65 -9.29
N GLU A 109 -11.88 19.76 -8.82
CA GLU A 109 -10.74 20.16 -9.64
C GLU A 109 -10.16 19.01 -10.48
N LEU A 110 -10.46 17.76 -10.12
CA LEU A 110 -10.10 16.58 -10.91
C LEU A 110 -10.81 16.60 -12.26
N GLY A 111 -10.03 16.44 -13.34
CA GLY A 111 -10.54 16.48 -14.70
C GLY A 111 -10.75 17.90 -15.26
N THR A 112 -10.65 18.95 -14.43
CA THR A 112 -10.74 20.35 -14.89
C THR A 112 -9.38 21.03 -14.89
N SER A 113 -8.76 21.21 -13.73
CA SER A 113 -7.41 21.76 -13.60
C SER A 113 -6.37 20.68 -13.36
N ILE A 114 -6.72 19.65 -12.59
CA ILE A 114 -5.87 18.50 -12.28
C ILE A 114 -6.12 17.42 -13.35
N HIS A 115 -5.27 17.43 -14.37
CA HIS A 115 -5.28 16.44 -15.44
C HIS A 115 -4.44 15.22 -15.04
N LEU A 116 -5.11 14.07 -14.88
CA LEU A 116 -4.50 12.78 -14.66
C LEU A 116 -4.43 11.99 -15.98
N PRO A 117 -3.53 11.00 -16.11
CA PRO A 117 -3.44 10.17 -17.32
C PRO A 117 -4.56 9.12 -17.42
N PHE A 118 -5.64 9.27 -16.65
CA PHE A 118 -6.81 8.40 -16.59
C PHE A 118 -8.04 9.23 -16.19
N GLU A 119 -9.23 8.78 -16.61
CA GLU A 119 -10.49 9.51 -16.43
C GLU A 119 -11.02 9.40 -14.99
N GLU A 120 -11.16 8.17 -14.50
CA GLU A 120 -11.68 7.88 -13.15
C GLU A 120 -10.54 7.58 -12.17
N ALA A 121 -10.53 8.30 -11.05
CA ALA A 121 -9.43 8.29 -10.09
C ALA A 121 -9.92 8.09 -8.67
N VAL A 122 -9.30 7.16 -7.96
CA VAL A 122 -9.28 7.18 -6.50
C VAL A 122 -8.06 7.96 -6.04
N PHE A 123 -8.23 8.82 -5.04
CA PHE A 123 -7.15 9.69 -4.59
C PHE A 123 -7.16 9.91 -3.08
N ASP A 124 -5.98 10.26 -2.58
CA ASP A 124 -5.78 10.76 -1.22
C ASP A 124 -4.78 11.92 -1.25
N PHE A 125 -4.69 12.68 -0.17
CA PHE A 125 -3.79 13.83 -0.11
C PHE A 125 -3.11 13.96 1.25
N TYR A 126 -1.95 14.61 1.25
CA TYR A 126 -1.23 14.98 2.46
C TYR A 126 -0.90 16.48 2.42
N PRO A 127 -1.41 17.28 3.38
CA PRO A 127 -1.05 18.69 3.48
C PRO A 127 0.44 18.86 3.78
N LEU A 128 1.10 19.73 3.00
CA LEU A 128 2.48 20.10 3.25
C LEU A 128 2.50 21.33 4.15
N SER A 129 3.24 21.24 5.25
CA SER A 129 3.44 22.36 6.18
C SER A 129 4.32 23.43 5.52
N GLY A 130 3.71 24.34 4.76
CA GLY A 130 4.34 25.51 4.16
C GLY A 130 3.94 26.80 4.89
N LYS A 131 4.86 27.75 5.03
CA LYS A 131 4.61 29.11 5.51
C LYS A 131 4.16 30.05 4.37
N ASP A 132 3.56 29.50 3.32
CA ASP A 132 3.08 30.34 2.22
C ASP A 132 1.66 30.81 2.57
N SER A 133 1.51 32.10 2.84
CA SER A 133 0.22 32.69 3.17
C SER A 133 -0.72 32.78 1.97
N GLU A 134 -0.20 32.62 0.75
CA GLU A 134 -1.00 32.79 -0.47
C GLU A 134 -1.59 31.48 -1.00
N LYS A 135 -1.00 30.32 -0.70
CA LYS A 135 -1.47 29.01 -1.19
C LYS A 135 -1.18 27.89 -0.20
N LYS A 136 -2.13 26.97 -0.06
CA LYS A 136 -1.94 25.73 0.69
C LYS A 136 -1.39 24.65 -0.25
N GLU A 137 -0.20 24.15 0.04
CA GLU A 137 0.43 23.09 -0.75
C GLU A 137 0.06 21.70 -0.23
N LEU A 138 -0.21 20.78 -1.15
CA LEU A 138 -0.60 19.40 -0.87
C LEU A 138 0.23 18.45 -1.73
N LEU A 139 0.46 17.25 -1.21
CA LEU A 139 0.90 16.11 -1.99
C LEU A 139 -0.34 15.26 -2.34
N LEU A 140 -0.70 15.22 -3.62
CA LEU A 140 -1.80 14.41 -4.15
C LEU A 140 -1.27 13.03 -4.56
N PHE A 141 -1.98 11.98 -4.17
CA PHE A 141 -1.76 10.60 -4.59
C PHE A 141 -3.01 10.13 -5.33
N ALA A 142 -2.85 9.65 -6.55
CA ALA A 142 -3.98 9.18 -7.37
C ALA A 142 -3.65 7.86 -8.07
N ALA A 143 -4.66 7.02 -8.25
CA ALA A 143 -4.59 5.80 -9.03
C ALA A 143 -5.91 5.59 -9.80
N PRO A 144 -5.90 4.86 -10.92
CA PRO A 144 -7.11 4.53 -11.65
C PRO A 144 -8.08 3.72 -10.77
N GLU A 145 -9.35 4.14 -10.73
CA GLU A 145 -10.37 3.46 -9.93
C GLU A 145 -10.54 1.99 -10.34
N GLU A 146 -10.55 1.73 -11.66
CA GLU A 146 -10.64 0.38 -12.24
C GLU A 146 -9.59 -0.57 -11.66
N ILE A 147 -8.32 -0.15 -11.65
CA ILE A 147 -7.22 -0.97 -11.12
C ILE A 147 -7.42 -1.26 -9.63
N VAL A 148 -7.74 -0.24 -8.83
CA VAL A 148 -7.94 -0.45 -7.39
C VAL A 148 -9.11 -1.40 -7.13
N LYS A 149 -10.19 -1.26 -7.91
CA LYS A 149 -11.39 -2.10 -7.81
C LYS A 149 -11.12 -3.54 -8.21
N GLU A 150 -10.36 -3.81 -9.26
CA GLU A 150 -9.96 -5.17 -9.65
C GLU A 150 -9.29 -5.93 -8.48
N TYR A 151 -8.37 -5.25 -7.77
CA TYR A 151 -7.71 -5.83 -6.61
C TYR A 151 -8.65 -5.99 -5.40
N VAL A 152 -9.57 -5.05 -5.17
CA VAL A 152 -10.60 -5.18 -4.13
C VAL A 152 -11.47 -6.40 -4.42
N ASP A 153 -12.00 -6.52 -5.63
CA ASP A 153 -12.88 -7.61 -6.04
C ASP A 153 -12.18 -8.98 -5.92
N LEU A 154 -10.92 -9.08 -6.36
CA LEU A 154 -10.09 -10.28 -6.18
C LEU A 154 -10.02 -10.71 -4.70
N LEU A 155 -9.74 -9.76 -3.81
CA LEU A 155 -9.59 -10.05 -2.38
C LEU A 155 -10.93 -10.42 -1.73
N GLU A 156 -12.02 -9.75 -2.11
CA GLU A 156 -13.36 -10.06 -1.61
C GLU A 156 -13.82 -11.46 -2.04
N ARG A 157 -13.62 -11.84 -3.30
CA ARG A 157 -13.90 -13.19 -3.80
C ARG A 157 -13.10 -14.26 -3.06
N ALA A 158 -11.83 -13.98 -2.77
CA ALA A 158 -10.99 -14.82 -1.92
C ALA A 158 -11.37 -14.78 -0.42
N ARG A 159 -12.54 -14.23 -0.06
CA ARG A 159 -13.10 -14.16 1.30
C ARG A 159 -12.29 -13.30 2.26
N LEU A 160 -11.58 -12.29 1.77
CA LEU A 160 -10.93 -11.28 2.59
C LEU A 160 -11.84 -10.04 2.72
N LYS A 161 -11.46 -9.10 3.60
CA LYS A 161 -12.18 -7.84 3.78
C LYS A 161 -11.23 -6.65 3.54
N PRO A 162 -11.05 -6.20 2.29
CA PRO A 162 -10.24 -5.02 2.00
C PRO A 162 -10.75 -3.81 2.78
N ASN A 163 -9.86 -3.13 3.51
CA ASN A 163 -10.24 -1.95 4.29
C ASN A 163 -9.37 -0.71 3.99
N ALA A 164 -8.22 -0.88 3.36
CA ALA A 164 -7.41 0.22 2.87
C ALA A 164 -6.55 -0.23 1.68
N ALA A 165 -6.45 0.64 0.70
CA ALA A 165 -5.45 0.60 -0.36
C ALA A 165 -4.37 1.64 -0.01
N ASP A 166 -3.12 1.21 0.10
CA ASP A 166 -1.98 2.08 0.41
C ASP A 166 -1.01 2.05 -0.78
N ILE A 167 -0.01 2.92 -0.76
CA ILE A 167 1.01 2.99 -1.80
C ILE A 167 2.37 2.60 -1.22
N SER A 168 3.20 1.90 -1.98
CA SER A 168 4.43 1.29 -1.45
C SER A 168 5.39 2.32 -0.86
N CYS A 169 5.56 3.46 -1.53
CA CYS A 169 6.46 4.52 -1.11
C CYS A 169 6.05 5.13 0.24
N LEU A 170 4.75 5.35 0.47
CA LEU A 170 4.24 5.90 1.73
C LEU A 170 4.29 4.87 2.85
N ALA A 171 3.99 3.60 2.55
CA ALA A 171 4.12 2.51 3.51
C ALA A 171 5.58 2.35 3.98
N LEU A 172 6.54 2.41 3.05
CA LEU A 172 7.98 2.38 3.35
C LEU A 172 8.43 3.62 4.13
N TYR A 173 7.98 4.81 3.73
CA TYR A 173 8.26 6.05 4.47
C TYR A 173 7.81 5.96 5.93
N ARG A 174 6.57 5.49 6.18
CA ARG A 174 6.04 5.28 7.54
C ARG A 174 6.89 4.29 8.32
N LEU A 175 7.32 3.19 7.68
CA LEU A 175 8.17 2.19 8.31
C LEU A 175 9.53 2.77 8.72
N TYR A 176 10.19 3.51 7.82
CA TYR A 176 11.48 4.14 8.09
C TYR A 176 11.40 5.19 9.20
N HIS A 177 10.36 6.02 9.17
CA HIS A 177 10.11 7.00 10.21
C HIS A 177 9.87 6.33 11.58
N GLN A 178 9.25 5.16 11.64
CA GLN A 178 9.04 4.44 12.90
C GLN A 178 10.30 3.85 13.51
N PHE A 179 11.33 3.60 12.71
CA PHE A 179 12.61 3.08 13.20
C PHE A 179 13.63 4.18 13.52
N ASP A 180 13.21 5.46 13.53
CA ASP A 180 14.07 6.63 13.74
C ASP A 180 15.32 6.63 12.84
N PHE A 181 15.22 6.03 11.65
CA PHE A 181 16.33 5.95 10.69
C PHE A 181 16.51 7.21 9.84
N ILE A 182 15.77 8.29 10.12
CA ILE A 182 15.79 9.52 9.33
C ILE A 182 16.59 10.59 10.08
N ALA A 183 17.77 10.91 9.58
CA ALA A 183 18.46 12.16 9.87
C ALA A 183 17.98 13.26 8.90
N ASN A 184 18.04 14.52 9.33
CA ASN A 184 17.82 15.64 8.41
C ASN A 184 18.85 15.55 7.25
N ASN A 185 18.37 15.54 6.00
CA ASN A 185 19.10 15.34 4.72
C ASN A 185 19.26 13.91 4.15
N ASP A 186 18.57 12.90 4.67
CA ASP A 186 18.66 11.56 4.06
C ASP A 186 17.89 11.44 2.73
N ILE A 187 18.58 10.97 1.68
CA ILE A 187 17.96 10.54 0.42
C ILE A 187 17.70 9.03 0.52
N LEU A 188 16.42 8.66 0.60
CA LEU A 188 16.01 7.26 0.59
C LEU A 188 15.68 6.81 -0.84
N MET A 189 16.53 5.93 -1.40
CA MET A 189 16.23 5.23 -2.63
C MET A 189 15.72 3.82 -2.30
N PHE A 190 14.50 3.52 -2.73
CA PHE A 190 13.90 2.19 -2.58
C PHE A 190 13.78 1.53 -3.93
N GLU A 191 14.41 0.36 -4.07
CA GLU A 191 14.16 -0.53 -5.20
C GLU A 191 13.28 -1.67 -4.72
N SER A 192 12.04 -1.73 -5.18
CA SER A 192 11.17 -2.89 -4.95
C SER A 192 11.48 -3.99 -5.98
N SER A 193 12.75 -4.37 -6.12
CA SER A 193 13.14 -5.46 -7.00
C SER A 193 13.18 -6.80 -6.28
N ILE A 194 13.13 -7.86 -7.08
CA ILE A 194 13.13 -9.27 -6.70
C ILE A 194 14.14 -9.50 -5.56
N CYS A 195 13.68 -10.01 -4.42
CA CYS A 195 14.59 -10.36 -3.35
C CYS A 195 15.46 -11.55 -3.79
N TRP A 196 16.66 -11.30 -4.30
CA TRP A 196 17.68 -12.29 -4.69
C TRP A 196 18.30 -12.99 -3.45
N ARG A 197 17.52 -13.31 -2.41
CA ARG A 197 18.05 -13.92 -1.17
C ARG A 197 18.53 -15.36 -1.33
N ASN A 198 18.31 -16.00 -2.48
CA ASN A 198 18.76 -17.38 -2.73
C ASN A 198 20.03 -17.50 -3.57
N LEU A 199 20.74 -16.40 -3.89
CA LEU A 199 21.93 -16.49 -4.75
C LEU A 199 23.27 -16.09 -4.13
N PHE A 200 23.31 -15.59 -2.89
CA PHE A 200 24.58 -15.38 -2.19
C PHE A 200 24.50 -15.70 -0.69
N PRO A 201 25.48 -16.45 -0.12
CA PRO A 201 25.52 -16.75 1.31
C PRO A 201 25.79 -15.49 2.15
N PRO A 202 25.41 -15.50 3.45
CA PRO A 202 25.43 -14.31 4.28
C PRO A 202 26.86 -13.88 4.57
N LYS A 203 27.32 -12.78 3.97
CA LYS A 203 28.52 -12.06 4.44
C LYS A 203 28.20 -10.58 4.62
N THR A 204 28.02 -10.22 5.91
CA THR A 204 28.43 -8.97 6.55
C THR A 204 28.35 -7.69 5.70
N CYS A 205 27.22 -6.98 5.83
CA CYS A 205 27.13 -5.58 5.44
C CYS A 205 27.95 -4.75 6.44
N LYS A 206 29.20 -4.38 6.10
CA LYS A 206 29.93 -3.33 6.81
C LYS A 206 29.35 -1.98 6.38
N ARG A 207 29.01 -1.14 7.37
CA ARG A 207 28.72 0.29 7.16
C ARG A 207 29.89 0.93 6.44
N ILE A 208 29.62 1.60 5.34
CA ILE A 208 30.54 2.56 4.74
C ILE A 208 30.15 3.93 5.31
N HIS A 209 31.14 4.61 5.88
CA HIS A 209 31.07 5.97 6.39
C HIS A 209 30.99 6.99 5.26
#